data_AF-A0A355CP70-F1
#
_entry.id   AF-A0A355CP70-F1
#
_cell.length_a   1.000
_cell.length_b   1.000
_cell.length_c   1.000
_cell.angle_alpha   90.00
_cell.angle_beta   90.00
_cell.angle_gamma   90.00
#
_symmetry.space_group_name_H-M   'P 1'
#
loop_
_entity.id
_entity.type
_entity.pdbx_description
1 polymer ?
#
loop_
_entity_poly.entity_id
_entity_poly.type
_entity_poly.pdbx_seq_one_letter_code
_entity_poly.pdbx_strand_id
1 'polypeptide(L)'
;MQEKQKVTLYLPPELHRQLKIKAAVESEPMSSIAERAIVFYLGNAELVDEVEASYGQTHRVYTCPECTGSVVMRDGELASVTSQPSVLAEQELPVKQVSGVSASTALPGEEELVPC
;
A
#
# COMPACT_ATOMS: atom_id res chain seq x y z
N MET A 1 5.84 -28.54 -27.21
CA MET A 1 4.42 -28.51 -26.82
C MET A 1 4.39 -28.30 -25.32
N GLN A 2 4.05 -27.09 -24.85
CA GLN A 2 3.81 -26.88 -23.42
C GLN A 2 2.51 -27.59 -23.04
N GLU A 3 2.54 -28.36 -21.96
CA GLU A 3 1.34 -28.96 -21.39
C GLU A 3 0.38 -27.84 -20.97
N LYS A 4 -0.81 -27.81 -21.58
CA LYS A 4 -1.84 -26.83 -21.26
C LYS A 4 -2.82 -27.44 -20.28
N GLN A 5 -2.98 -26.82 -19.12
CA GLN A 5 -4.02 -27.19 -18.14
C GLN A 5 -5.28 -26.36 -18.39
N LYS A 6 -6.43 -27.03 -18.51
CA LYS A 6 -7.73 -26.33 -18.59
C LYS A 6 -8.19 -25.94 -17.19
N VAL A 7 -8.55 -24.67 -17.02
CA VAL A 7 -9.11 -24.12 -15.77
C VAL A 7 -10.41 -23.36 -16.05
N THR A 8 -11.26 -23.27 -15.05
CA THR A 8 -12.51 -22.48 -15.10
C THR A 8 -12.37 -21.29 -14.15
N LEU A 9 -12.62 -20.08 -14.65
CA LEU A 9 -12.56 -18.84 -13.87
C LEU A 9 -13.95 -18.20 -13.80
N TYR A 10 -14.29 -17.62 -12.65
CA TYR A 10 -15.47 -16.77 -12.51
C TYR A 10 -15.08 -15.33 -12.82
N LEU A 11 -15.67 -14.76 -13.87
CA LEU A 11 -15.42 -13.38 -14.29
C LEU A 11 -16.73 -12.60 -14.28
N PRO A 12 -16.73 -11.33 -13.84
CA PRO A 12 -17.87 -10.44 -14.05
C PRO A 12 -18.25 -10.39 -15.54
N PRO A 13 -19.55 -10.25 -15.88
CA PRO A 13 -20.01 -10.29 -17.26
C PRO A 13 -19.38 -9.20 -18.13
N GLU A 14 -19.12 -8.03 -17.55
CA GLU A 14 -18.44 -6.92 -18.24
C GLU A 14 -16.98 -7.27 -18.58
N LEU A 15 -16.25 -7.85 -17.63
CA LEU A 15 -14.86 -8.25 -17.83
C LEU A 15 -14.76 -9.37 -18.88
N HIS A 16 -15.66 -10.36 -18.81
CA HIS A 16 -15.74 -11.42 -19.82
C HIS A 16 -16.02 -10.84 -21.22
N ARG A 17 -16.92 -9.85 -21.34
CA ARG A 17 -17.20 -9.16 -22.60
C ARG A 17 -15.97 -8.42 -23.12
N GLN A 18 -15.27 -7.66 -22.28
CA GLN A 18 -14.05 -6.95 -22.66
C GLN A 18 -12.96 -7.91 -23.14
N LEU A 19 -12.73 -9.02 -22.41
CA LEU A 19 -11.77 -10.04 -22.79
C LEU A 19 -12.10 -10.67 -24.15
N LYS A 20 -13.38 -10.95 -24.40
CA LYS A 20 -13.85 -11.50 -25.69
C LYS A 20 -13.62 -10.52 -26.84
N ILE A 21 -13.89 -9.23 -26.64
CA ILE A 21 -13.66 -8.20 -27.65
C ILE A 21 -12.16 -8.09 -27.94
N LYS A 22 -11.31 -8.03 -26.90
CA LYS A 22 -9.86 -7.92 -27.05
C LYS A 22 -9.28 -9.11 -27.80
N ALA A 23 -9.72 -10.33 -27.47
CA ALA A 23 -9.35 -11.55 -28.18
C ALA A 23 -9.71 -11.49 -29.68
N ALA A 24 -10.91 -11.00 -30.00
CA ALA A 24 -11.33 -10.85 -31.39
C ALA A 24 -10.51 -9.80 -32.16
N VAL A 25 -10.18 -8.67 -31.52
CA VAL A 25 -9.38 -7.59 -32.12
C VAL A 25 -7.94 -8.04 -32.35
N GLU A 26 -7.34 -8.71 -31.37
CA GLU A 26 -5.95 -9.18 -31.44
C GLU A 26 -5.80 -10.47 -32.27
N SER A 27 -6.91 -11.09 -32.70
CA SER A 27 -6.92 -12.39 -33.39
C SER A 27 -6.21 -13.49 -32.60
N GLU A 28 -6.30 -13.43 -31.27
CA GLU A 28 -5.68 -14.37 -30.33
C GLU A 28 -6.73 -15.06 -29.46
N PRO A 29 -6.48 -16.29 -28.98
CA PRO A 29 -7.42 -16.94 -28.08
C PRO A 29 -7.44 -16.22 -26.72
N MET A 30 -8.62 -16.15 -26.09
CA MET A 30 -8.81 -15.54 -24.77
C MET A 30 -7.84 -16.11 -23.71
N SER A 31 -7.48 -17.39 -23.82
CA SER A 31 -6.52 -18.04 -22.93
C SER A 31 -5.13 -17.42 -22.99
N SER A 32 -4.67 -16.98 -24.16
CA SER A 32 -3.35 -16.36 -24.31
C SER A 32 -3.30 -14.97 -23.68
N ILE A 33 -4.38 -14.19 -23.82
CA ILE A 33 -4.50 -12.90 -23.15
C ILE A 33 -4.57 -13.10 -21.62
N ALA A 34 -5.35 -14.07 -21.15
CA ALA A 34 -5.45 -14.40 -19.72
C ALA A 34 -4.10 -14.87 -19.15
N GLU A 35 -3.38 -15.72 -19.87
CA GLU A 35 -2.04 -16.17 -19.49
C GLU A 35 -1.07 -14.98 -19.32
N ARG A 36 -1.00 -14.08 -20.31
CA ARG A 36 -0.17 -12.86 -20.20
C ARG A 36 -0.54 -12.01 -19.00
N ALA A 37 -1.84 -11.83 -18.74
CA ALA A 37 -2.31 -11.05 -17.60
C ALA A 37 -1.92 -11.70 -16.26
N ILE A 38 -2.05 -13.02 -16.14
CA ILE A 38 -1.67 -13.77 -14.93
C ILE A 38 -0.16 -13.69 -14.71
N VAL A 39 0.65 -13.93 -15.74
CA VAL A 39 2.11 -13.82 -15.66
C VAL A 39 2.53 -12.40 -15.27
N PHE A 40 1.89 -11.38 -15.85
CA PHE A 40 2.14 -9.99 -15.51
C PHE A 40 1.83 -9.71 -14.03
N TYR A 41 0.65 -10.12 -13.56
CA TYR A 41 0.25 -9.92 -12.16
C TYR A 41 1.22 -10.60 -11.20
N LEU A 42 1.60 -11.86 -11.45
CA LEU A 42 2.53 -12.60 -10.59
C LEU A 42 3.94 -12.00 -10.57
N GLY A 43 4.40 -11.46 -11.71
CA GLY A 43 5.72 -10.81 -11.80
C GLY A 43 5.75 -9.37 -11.27
N ASN A 44 4.60 -8.73 -11.10
CA ASN A 44 4.49 -7.29 -10.82
C ASN A 44 3.40 -6.99 -9.76
N ALA A 45 3.18 -7.90 -8.81
CA ALA A 45 2.11 -7.78 -7.83
C ALA A 45 2.19 -6.45 -7.05
N GLU A 46 3.40 -6.05 -6.64
CA GLU A 46 3.65 -4.79 -5.95
C GLU A 46 3.18 -3.57 -6.78
N LEU A 47 3.42 -3.56 -8.09
CA LEU A 47 2.98 -2.47 -8.96
C LEU A 47 1.46 -2.41 -9.13
N VAL A 48 0.79 -3.57 -9.09
CA VAL A 48 -0.67 -3.63 -9.19
C VAL A 48 -1.31 -3.17 -7.88
N ASP A 49 -0.80 -3.66 -6.75
CA ASP A 49 -1.25 -3.28 -5.41
C ASP A 49 -1.06 -1.78 -5.15
N GLU A 50 0.04 -1.19 -5.66
CA GLU A 50 0.32 0.24 -5.58
C GLU A 50 -0.73 1.11 -6.31
N VAL A 51 -1.30 0.62 -7.41
CA VAL A 51 -2.34 1.34 -8.17
C VAL A 51 -3.70 1.21 -7.49
N GLU A 52 -3.99 0.09 -6.83
CA GLU A 52 -5.24 -0.12 -6.10
C GLU A 52 -5.24 0.59 -4.72
N ALA A 53 -4.07 0.71 -4.09
CA ALA A 53 -3.88 1.42 -2.82
C ALA A 53 -3.80 2.94 -3.03
N SER A 54 -4.93 3.56 -3.36
CA SER A 54 -5.08 5.03 -3.42
C SER A 54 -5.00 5.73 -2.05
N TYR A 55 -4.96 4.97 -0.95
CA TYR A 55 -4.87 5.48 0.41
C TYR A 55 -3.55 5.04 1.07
N GLY A 56 -2.74 5.99 1.56
CA GLY A 56 -1.51 5.71 2.32
C GLY A 56 -0.19 6.01 1.61
N GLN A 57 -0.21 6.42 0.33
CA GLN A 57 1.01 6.73 -0.45
C GLN A 57 1.59 8.14 -0.18
N THR A 58 0.97 8.95 0.68
CA THR A 58 1.35 10.36 0.94
C THR A 58 2.75 10.54 1.56
N HIS A 59 3.36 9.47 2.08
CA HIS A 59 4.68 9.51 2.71
C HIS A 59 5.68 8.49 2.12
N ARG A 60 5.54 8.14 0.84
CA ARG A 60 6.54 7.29 0.19
C ARG A 60 7.77 8.09 -0.22
N VAL A 61 8.92 7.67 0.27
CA VAL A 61 10.23 8.27 -0.03
C VAL A 61 10.87 7.50 -1.18
N TYR A 62 11.15 8.19 -2.28
CA TYR A 62 11.88 7.71 -3.43
C TYR A 62 13.33 8.18 -3.37
N THR A 63 14.23 7.44 -3.99
CA THR A 63 15.63 7.88 -4.18
C THR A 63 15.75 8.56 -5.54
N CYS A 64 16.12 9.84 -5.57
CA CYS A 64 16.36 10.53 -6.83
C CYS A 64 17.66 10.02 -7.48
N PRO A 65 17.63 9.51 -8.73
CA PRO A 65 18.83 8.99 -9.38
C PRO A 65 19.85 10.07 -9.76
N GLU A 66 19.44 11.34 -9.87
CA GLU A 66 20.35 12.45 -10.21
C GLU A 66 21.11 13.03 -9.02
N CYS A 67 20.52 13.01 -7.82
CA CYS A 67 21.11 13.66 -6.64
C CYS A 67 21.23 12.75 -5.41
N THR A 68 20.85 11.47 -5.51
CA THR A 68 20.85 10.49 -4.39
C THR A 68 20.03 10.95 -3.17
N GLY A 69 19.20 11.99 -3.34
CA GLY A 69 18.37 12.55 -2.29
C GLY A 69 17.05 11.79 -2.13
N SER A 70 16.59 11.68 -0.88
CA SER A 70 15.24 11.24 -0.55
C SER A 70 14.22 12.28 -1.02
N VAL A 71 13.25 11.87 -1.85
CA VAL A 71 12.19 12.73 -2.39
C VAL A 71 10.81 12.09 -2.14
N VAL A 72 9.77 12.89 -1.94
CA VAL A 72 8.38 12.44 -1.81
C VAL A 72 7.53 13.05 -2.91
N MET A 73 6.47 12.37 -3.32
CA MET A 73 5.53 12.89 -4.32
C MET A 73 4.39 13.63 -3.61
N ARG A 74 4.26 14.94 -3.84
CA ARG A 74 3.21 15.80 -3.28
C ARG A 74 2.54 16.56 -4.42
N ASP A 75 1.22 16.43 -4.55
CA ASP A 75 0.42 17.13 -5.57
C ASP A 75 0.94 16.97 -7.01
N GLY A 76 1.59 15.83 -7.31
CA GLY A 76 2.16 15.55 -8.63
C GLY A 76 3.58 16.09 -8.86
N GLU A 77 4.19 16.74 -7.87
CA GLU A 77 5.56 17.25 -7.94
C GLU A 77 6.49 16.49 -6.97
N LEU A 78 7.77 16.35 -7.37
CA LEU A 78 8.81 15.77 -6.53
C LEU A 78 9.33 16.82 -5.54
N ALA A 79 9.04 16.62 -4.25
CA ALA A 79 9.56 17.47 -3.18
C ALA A 79 10.70 16.75 -2.44
N SER A 80 11.85 17.40 -2.26
CA SER A 80 12.95 16.82 -1.49
C SER A 80 12.59 16.71 0.00
N VAL A 81 12.91 15.57 0.60
CA VAL A 81 12.94 15.37 2.06
C VAL A 81 14.32 15.79 2.56
N THR A 82 14.66 17.06 2.37
CA THR A 82 15.87 17.61 3.00
C THR A 82 15.51 18.04 4.43
N SER A 83 16.12 17.39 5.41
CA SER A 83 16.16 17.80 6.83
C SER A 83 14.83 17.84 7.61
N GLN A 84 14.11 16.72 7.71
CA GLN A 84 13.31 16.50 8.94
C GLN A 84 14.24 15.95 10.03
N PRO A 85 14.34 16.60 11.20
CA PRO A 85 15.08 16.04 12.32
C PRO A 85 14.37 14.75 12.75
N SER A 86 14.99 13.60 12.51
CA SER A 86 14.52 12.28 12.96
C SER A 86 14.59 12.11 14.48
N VAL A 87 15.15 13.09 15.17
CA VAL A 87 15.19 13.20 16.62
C VAL A 87 14.58 14.55 16.94
N LEU A 88 13.38 14.55 17.51
CA LEU A 88 12.99 15.67 18.37
C LEU A 88 14.09 15.72 19.43
N ALA A 89 15.02 16.67 19.31
CA ALA A 89 15.90 16.99 20.41
C ALA A 89 14.99 17.15 21.63
N GLU A 90 15.37 16.55 22.76
CA GLU A 90 14.63 16.51 24.03
C GLU A 90 14.44 17.93 24.60
N GLN A 91 13.83 18.82 23.84
CA GLN A 91 13.25 20.05 24.31
C GLN A 91 11.98 19.61 24.99
N GLU A 92 12.10 19.51 26.31
CA GLU A 92 11.03 19.36 27.27
C GLU A 92 9.74 19.97 26.71
N LEU A 93 8.90 19.12 26.13
CA LEU A 93 7.55 19.51 25.74
C LEU A 93 6.93 20.03 27.03
N PRO A 94 6.38 21.25 27.08
CA PRO A 94 5.84 21.80 28.30
C PRO A 94 4.53 21.06 28.62
N VAL A 95 4.67 19.88 29.20
CA VAL A 95 3.55 19.12 29.73
C VAL A 95 3.13 19.85 30.98
N LYS A 96 1.98 20.52 30.92
CA LYS A 96 1.36 21.14 32.09
C LYS A 96 1.09 20.02 33.09
N GLN A 97 1.91 19.92 34.14
CA GLN A 97 1.64 19.02 35.25
C GLN A 97 0.30 19.42 35.84
N VAL A 98 -0.66 18.51 35.83
CA VAL A 98 -1.92 18.64 36.54
C VAL A 98 -1.62 18.56 38.04
N SER A 99 -1.39 19.71 38.68
CA SER A 99 -1.37 19.79 40.14
C SER A 99 -2.78 19.49 40.66
N GLY A 100 -2.99 18.26 41.13
CA GLY A 100 -4.23 17.92 41.82
C GLY A 100 -4.60 16.45 41.81
N VAL A 101 -3.69 15.53 42.14
CA VAL A 101 -4.10 14.24 42.70
C VAL A 101 -3.29 14.01 43.96
N SER A 102 -3.86 14.48 45.07
CA SER A 102 -3.45 14.09 46.41
C SER A 102 -3.45 12.57 46.49
N ALA A 103 -2.32 12.01 46.94
CA ALA A 103 -2.20 10.61 47.31
C ALA A 103 -3.39 10.20 48.18
N SER A 104 -4.31 9.45 47.59
CA SER A 104 -5.51 8.94 48.23
C SER A 104 -5.54 7.44 47.94
N THR A 105 -5.12 6.67 48.91
CA THR A 105 -5.26 5.22 49.03
C THR A 105 -6.68 4.75 48.68
N ALA A 106 -6.84 4.02 47.56
CA ALA A 106 -7.83 2.95 47.38
C ALA A 106 -7.63 2.21 46.03
N LEU A 107 -7.35 0.90 46.10
CA LEU A 107 -7.72 -0.12 45.11
C LEU A 107 -9.03 -0.79 45.62
N PRO A 108 -9.83 -1.59 44.86
CA PRO A 108 -9.53 -2.24 43.58
C PRO A 108 -10.62 -2.05 42.50
N GLY A 109 -10.18 -2.05 41.24
CA GLY A 109 -11.03 -2.04 40.04
C GLY A 109 -10.15 -2.38 38.84
N GLU A 110 -9.39 -3.46 38.97
CA GLU A 110 -8.57 -4.01 37.90
C GLU A 110 -9.48 -4.83 36.99
N GLU A 111 -9.88 -4.26 35.85
CA GLU A 111 -10.32 -5.07 34.72
C GLU A 111 -9.07 -5.47 33.92
N GLU A 112 -8.78 -6.76 33.92
CA GLU A 112 -7.66 -7.39 33.23
C GLU A 112 -7.87 -7.32 31.71
N LEU A 113 -6.91 -6.72 30.99
CA LEU A 113 -6.93 -6.68 29.53
C LEU A 113 -6.59 -8.06 28.97
N VAL A 114 -7.56 -8.71 28.35
CA VAL A 114 -7.38 -10.00 27.68
C VAL A 114 -6.64 -9.78 26.35
N PRO A 115 -5.50 -10.47 26.09
CA PRO A 115 -4.84 -10.41 24.80
C PRO A 115 -5.62 -11.23 23.77
N CYS A 116 -5.76 -10.66 22.56
CA CYS A 116 -6.33 -11.33 21.39
C CYS A 116 -5.42 -12.44 20.86
#